data_AF-A0A7J6TS78-F1
#
_entry.id   AF-A0A7J6TS78-F1
#
_cell.length_a   1.000
_cell.length_b   1.000
_cell.length_c   1.000
_cell.angle_alpha   90.00
_cell.angle_beta   90.00
_cell.angle_gamma   90.00
#
_symmetry.space_group_name_H-M   'P 1'
#
loop_
_entity.id
_entity.type
_entity.pdbx_description
1 polymer ?
#
loop_
_entity_poly.entity_id
_entity_poly.type
_entity_poly.pdbx_seq_one_letter_code
_entity_poly.pdbx_strand_id
1 'polypeptide(L)'
;VGAFANSRPTQRYFGVDTAWRVINPDVHREFEVDTPRNYGQFLPNLLNRGLRVLVFAGDRDYLCNWMGSLAWTKRLDWMGSDTFRKSKLIGYRVVAEWGNRWEVERKHVI
;
A
#
# COMPACT_ATOMS: atom_id res chain seq x y z
N VAL A 1 -9.60 10.27 -15.73
CA VAL A 1 -10.63 9.65 -14.87
C VAL A 1 -11.86 10.54 -14.69
N GLY A 2 -11.73 11.78 -14.19
CA GLY A 2 -12.89 12.65 -13.93
C GLY A 2 -13.82 12.87 -15.12
N ALA A 3 -13.28 13.14 -16.31
CA ALA A 3 -14.09 13.30 -17.53
C ALA A 3 -14.91 12.04 -17.90
N PHE A 4 -14.31 10.86 -17.72
CA PHE A 4 -14.99 9.58 -17.98
C PHE A 4 -16.08 9.30 -16.94
N ALA A 5 -15.74 9.46 -15.65
CA ALA A 5 -16.64 9.20 -14.53
C ALA A 5 -17.86 10.16 -14.52
N ASN A 6 -17.67 11.41 -14.93
CA ASN A 6 -18.72 12.43 -15.00
C ASN A 6 -19.48 12.46 -16.33
N SER A 7 -19.23 11.53 -17.25
CA SER A 7 -19.99 11.49 -18.50
C SER A 7 -21.41 10.97 -18.25
N ARG A 8 -22.39 11.52 -18.97
CA ARG A 8 -23.80 11.11 -18.86
C ARG A 8 -24.01 9.60 -19.10
N PRO A 9 -23.37 8.96 -20.10
CA PRO A 9 -23.49 7.51 -20.27
C PRO A 9 -22.97 6.73 -19.05
N THR A 10 -21.81 7.10 -18.51
CA THR A 10 -21.22 6.43 -17.33
C THR A 10 -22.10 6.60 -16.10
N GLN A 11 -22.55 7.82 -15.80
CA GLN A 11 -23.42 8.10 -14.67
C GLN A 11 -24.77 7.36 -14.79
N ARG A 12 -25.38 7.34 -15.99
CA ARG A 12 -26.60 6.57 -16.25
C ARG A 12 -26.39 5.07 -16.06
N TYR A 13 -25.27 4.53 -16.54
CA TYR A 13 -24.95 3.10 -16.39
C TYR A 13 -24.89 2.68 -14.92
N PHE A 14 -24.26 3.49 -14.07
CA PHE A 14 -24.16 3.23 -12.62
C PHE A 14 -25.38 3.72 -11.81
N GLY A 15 -26.34 4.40 -12.44
CA GLY A 15 -27.53 4.93 -11.77
C GLY A 15 -27.24 6.06 -10.77
N VAL A 16 -26.21 6.88 -11.04
CA VAL A 16 -25.81 8.00 -10.18
C VAL A 16 -26.01 9.34 -10.88
N ASP A 17 -26.28 10.39 -10.13
CA ASP A 17 -26.47 11.77 -10.64
C ASP A 17 -25.52 12.79 -9.97
N THR A 18 -24.60 12.30 -9.14
CA THR A 18 -23.65 13.13 -8.39
C THR A 18 -22.32 13.29 -9.15
N ALA A 19 -21.75 14.49 -9.08
CA ALA A 19 -20.44 14.78 -9.66
C ALA A 19 -19.34 14.00 -8.92
N TRP A 20 -18.62 13.16 -9.66
CA TRP A 20 -17.45 12.43 -9.19
C TRP A 20 -16.24 13.36 -9.01
N ARG A 21 -15.51 13.17 -7.92
CA ARG A 21 -14.25 13.86 -7.60
C ARG A 21 -13.22 12.85 -7.07
N VAL A 22 -11.93 13.12 -7.29
CA VAL A 22 -10.83 12.27 -6.82
C VAL A 22 -10.73 12.27 -5.29
N ILE A 23 -10.88 13.45 -4.69
CA ILE A 23 -10.80 13.68 -3.24
C ILE A 23 -11.96 14.60 -2.85
N ASN A 24 -12.62 14.29 -1.74
CA ASN A 24 -13.52 15.22 -1.08
C ASN A 24 -12.67 16.12 -0.16
N PRO A 25 -12.58 17.44 -0.44
CA PRO A 25 -11.69 18.35 0.30
C PRO A 25 -12.11 18.56 1.75
N ASP A 26 -13.41 18.48 2.06
CA ASP A 26 -13.91 18.68 3.41
C ASP A 26 -13.55 17.46 4.27
N VAL A 27 -13.83 16.24 3.77
CA VAL A 27 -13.41 15.01 4.45
C VAL A 27 -11.89 14.95 4.62
N HIS A 28 -11.12 15.36 3.61
CA HIS A 28 -9.66 15.42 3.72
C HIS A 28 -9.22 16.33 4.88
N ARG A 29 -9.77 17.55 4.95
CA ARG A 29 -9.46 18.55 5.97
C ARG A 29 -9.78 18.06 7.38
N GLU A 30 -10.97 17.47 7.57
CA GLU A 30 -11.40 16.99 8.90
C GLU A 30 -10.48 15.89 9.45
N PHE A 31 -9.84 15.10 8.58
CA PHE A 31 -8.90 14.05 8.97
C PHE A 31 -7.44 14.50 9.02
N GLU A 32 -7.10 15.76 8.70
CA GLU A 32 -5.70 16.23 8.73
C GLU A 32 -5.06 16.07 10.12
N VAL A 33 -5.86 16.22 11.18
CA VAL A 33 -5.43 16.05 12.59
C VAL A 33 -5.01 14.62 12.93
N ASP A 34 -5.37 13.64 12.11
CA ASP A 34 -5.01 12.23 12.28
C ASP A 34 -3.69 11.87 11.59
N THR A 35 -3.24 12.70 10.64
CA THR A 35 -2.03 12.49 9.83
C THR A 35 -0.77 12.12 10.63
N PRO A 36 -0.45 12.76 11.78
CA PRO A 36 0.78 12.44 12.51
C PRO A 36 0.67 11.18 13.38
N ARG A 37 -0.49 10.52 13.47
CA ARG A 37 -0.67 9.36 14.35
C ARG A 37 0.01 8.13 13.78
N ASN A 38 0.78 7.44 14.63
CA ASN A 38 1.43 6.19 14.26
C ASN A 38 0.47 5.00 14.43
N TYR A 39 -0.09 4.52 13.32
CA TYR A 39 -0.91 3.31 13.28
C TYR A 39 -0.10 2.01 13.07
N GLY A 40 1.20 2.12 12.73
CA GLY A 40 2.07 0.96 12.56
C GLY A 40 2.22 0.10 13.82
N GLN A 41 2.00 0.70 15.01
CA GLN A 41 2.05 0.00 16.30
C GLN A 41 1.01 -1.12 16.45
N PHE A 42 -0.05 -1.14 15.64
CA PHE A 42 -1.06 -2.20 15.69
C PHE A 42 -0.64 -3.45 14.91
N LEU A 43 0.31 -3.33 13.98
CA LEU A 43 0.75 -4.43 13.12
C LEU A 43 1.40 -5.60 13.88
N PRO A 44 2.26 -5.39 14.90
CA PRO A 44 2.78 -6.47 15.72
C PRO A 44 1.74 -7.47 16.22
N ASN A 45 0.59 -6.97 16.72
CA ASN A 45 -0.48 -7.82 17.21
C ASN A 45 -1.11 -8.68 16.10
N LEU A 46 -1.22 -8.14 14.89
CA LEU A 46 -1.74 -8.88 13.73
C LEU A 46 -0.72 -9.93 13.26
N LEU A 47 0.56 -9.56 13.18
CA LEU A 47 1.65 -10.46 12.78
C LEU A 47 1.79 -11.64 13.75
N ASN A 48 1.71 -11.39 15.07
CA ASN A 48 1.76 -12.42 16.10
C ASN A 48 0.56 -13.38 16.06
N ARG A 49 -0.57 -12.96 15.47
CA ARG A 49 -1.74 -13.81 15.22
C ARG A 49 -1.66 -14.58 13.89
N GLY A 50 -0.53 -14.51 13.20
CA GLY A 50 -0.30 -15.22 11.94
C GLY A 50 -0.89 -14.54 10.71
N LEU A 51 -1.36 -13.29 10.81
CA LEU A 51 -1.80 -12.55 9.62
C LEU A 51 -0.59 -12.22 8.75
N ARG A 52 -0.65 -12.62 7.48
CA ARG A 52 0.37 -12.28 6.48
C ARG A 52 0.15 -10.85 6.00
N VAL A 53 1.20 -10.04 6.05
CA VAL A 53 1.17 -8.62 5.63
C VAL A 53 2.20 -8.40 4.54
N LEU A 54 1.81 -7.72 3.46
CA LEU A 54 2.70 -7.24 2.41
C LEU A 54 2.74 -5.71 2.46
N VAL A 55 3.92 -5.14 2.70
CA VAL A 55 4.18 -3.70 2.53
C VAL A 55 4.88 -3.53 1.19
N PHE A 56 4.20 -2.92 0.23
CA PHE A 56 4.75 -2.62 -1.09
C PHE A 56 4.90 -1.10 -1.25
N ALA A 57 5.96 -0.66 -1.93
CA ALA A 57 6.21 0.75 -2.21
C ALA A 57 6.92 0.87 -3.57
N GLY A 58 6.54 1.87 -4.35
CA GLY A 58 7.25 2.21 -5.59
C GLY A 58 8.59 2.86 -5.28
N ASP A 59 9.63 2.52 -6.05
CA ASP A 59 10.98 3.06 -5.87
C ASP A 59 11.12 4.54 -6.27
N ARG A 60 10.09 5.10 -6.92
CA ARG A 60 10.00 6.51 -7.36
C ARG A 60 8.94 7.34 -6.63
N ASP A 61 8.28 6.79 -5.60
CA ASP A 61 7.35 7.57 -4.78
C ASP A 61 8.14 8.33 -3.70
N TYR A 62 7.98 9.65 -3.64
CA TYR A 62 8.60 10.49 -2.62
C TYR A 62 7.79 10.52 -1.32
N LEU A 63 6.46 10.63 -1.41
CA LEU A 63 5.56 10.84 -0.27
C LEU A 63 5.53 9.59 0.62
N CYS A 64 5.33 8.42 0.02
CA CYS A 64 5.26 7.12 0.70
C CYS A 64 6.42 6.20 0.27
N ASN A 65 7.65 6.71 0.43
CA ASN A 65 8.83 6.10 -0.17
C ASN A 65 9.20 4.71 0.40
N TRP A 66 9.88 3.93 -0.43
CA TRP A 66 10.30 2.57 -0.10
C TRP A 66 11.32 2.51 1.05
N MET A 67 12.21 3.51 1.18
CA MET A 67 13.22 3.54 2.23
C MET A 67 12.59 3.73 3.61
N GLY A 68 11.65 4.67 3.74
CA GLY A 68 10.86 4.90 4.94
C GLY A 68 10.04 3.66 5.28
N SER A 69 9.40 3.06 4.27
CA SER A 69 8.64 1.82 4.42
C SER A 69 9.47 0.67 4.99
N LEU A 70 10.68 0.45 4.44
CA LEU A 70 11.63 -0.53 4.96
C LEU A 70 12.12 -0.18 6.37
N ALA A 71 12.38 1.10 6.64
CA ALA A 71 12.93 1.57 7.89
C ALA A 71 11.97 1.41 9.08
N TRP A 72 10.66 1.68 8.90
CA TRP A 72 9.69 1.50 9.98
C TRP A 72 9.32 0.02 10.16
N THR A 73 9.23 -0.77 9.07
CA THR A 73 8.94 -2.22 9.17
C THR A 73 10.05 -2.99 9.89
N LYS A 74 11.33 -2.66 9.67
CA LYS A 74 12.45 -3.25 10.43
C LYS A 74 12.45 -2.89 11.92
N ARG A 75 11.79 -1.79 12.31
CA ARG A 75 11.67 -1.35 13.70
C ARG A 75 10.46 -1.94 14.44
N LEU A 76 9.53 -2.57 13.74
CA LEU A 76 8.44 -3.29 14.39
C LEU A 76 8.99 -4.39 15.29
N ASP A 77 8.37 -4.56 16.44
CA ASP A 77 8.72 -5.61 17.40
C ASP A 77 7.60 -6.64 17.48
N TRP A 78 7.89 -7.86 17.05
CA TRP A 78 6.93 -8.97 16.93
C TRP A 78 7.71 -10.29 16.91
N MET A 79 7.04 -11.44 17.07
CA MET A 79 7.71 -12.74 17.27
C MET A 79 8.73 -13.12 16.18
N GLY A 80 8.56 -12.65 14.94
CA GLY A 80 9.48 -12.89 13.82
C GLY A 80 10.39 -11.71 13.47
N SER A 81 10.45 -10.66 14.30
CA SER A 81 11.19 -9.42 13.97
C SER A 81 12.68 -9.65 13.78
N ASP A 82 13.29 -10.54 14.57
CA ASP A 82 14.73 -10.81 14.47
C ASP A 82 15.10 -11.47 13.15
N THR A 83 14.30 -12.45 12.71
CA THR A 83 14.46 -13.08 11.40
C THR A 83 14.26 -12.07 10.28
N PHE A 84 13.25 -11.21 10.39
CA PHE A 84 12.97 -10.17 9.39
C PHE A 84 14.10 -9.13 9.30
N ARG A 85 14.62 -8.63 10.44
CA ARG A 85 15.72 -7.65 10.49
C ARG A 85 17.00 -8.19 9.84
N LYS A 86 17.31 -9.47 10.08
CA LYS A 86 18.48 -10.19 9.54
C LYS A 86 18.33 -10.59 8.07
N SER A 87 17.10 -10.61 7.55
CA SER A 87 16.85 -10.99 6.16
C SER A 87 17.44 -9.96 5.19
N LYS A 88 18.06 -10.47 4.12
CA LYS A 88 18.59 -9.65 3.03
C LYS A 88 17.46 -9.27 2.09
N LEU A 89 17.52 -8.04 1.56
CA LEU A 89 16.71 -7.69 0.40
C LEU A 89 17.15 -8.56 -0.78
N ILE A 90 16.19 -9.15 -1.45
CA ILE A 90 16.41 -9.95 -2.64
C ILE A 90 15.73 -9.29 -3.83
N GLY A 91 16.40 -9.31 -4.98
CA GLY A 91 15.75 -8.98 -6.23
C GLY A 91 14.68 -10.03 -6.55
N TYR A 92 13.61 -9.60 -7.20
CA TYR A 92 12.64 -10.51 -7.78
C TYR A 92 12.34 -10.08 -9.21
N ARG A 93 11.90 -11.03 -10.03
CA ARG A 93 11.38 -10.78 -11.37
C ARG A 93 9.96 -11.33 -11.41
N VAL A 94 9.03 -10.51 -11.87
CA VAL A 94 7.69 -10.97 -12.26
C VAL A 94 7.82 -11.76 -13.55
N VAL A 95 7.41 -13.03 -13.54
CA VAL A 95 7.50 -13.93 -14.71
C VAL A 95 6.15 -14.16 -15.38
N ALA A 96 5.05 -13.93 -14.67
CA ALA A 96 3.71 -13.90 -15.23
C ALA A 96 2.80 -12.97 -14.41
N GLU A 97 1.85 -12.35 -15.10
CA GLU A 97 0.80 -11.51 -14.53
C GLU A 97 -0.56 -11.99 -15.03
N TRP A 98 -1.47 -12.27 -14.11
CA TRP A 98 -2.84 -12.70 -14.39
C TRP A 98 -3.80 -11.89 -13.54
N GLY A 99 -4.22 -10.73 -14.04
CA GLY A 99 -5.09 -9.81 -13.30
C GLY A 99 -4.42 -9.32 -12.01
N ASN A 100 -4.87 -9.81 -10.85
CA ASN A 100 -4.32 -9.44 -9.54
C ASN A 100 -3.31 -10.47 -8.97
N ARG A 101 -2.84 -11.41 -9.79
CA ARG A 101 -1.84 -12.42 -9.38
C ARG A 101 -0.54 -12.24 -10.13
N TRP A 102 0.55 -12.37 -9.38
CA TRP A 102 1.92 -12.26 -9.87
C TRP A 102 2.64 -13.55 -9.57
N GLU A 103 3.23 -14.15 -10.59
CA GLU A 103 4.23 -15.18 -10.39
C GLU A 103 5.60 -14.50 -10.34
N VAL A 104 6.36 -14.78 -9.28
CA VAL A 104 7.64 -14.13 -9.04
C VAL A 104 8.74 -15.16 -8.84
N GLU A 105 9.87 -14.92 -9.48
CA GLU A 105 11.10 -15.69 -9.29
C GLU A 105 12.12 -14.85 -8.55
N ARG A 106 12.92 -15.49 -7.69
CA ARG A 106 14.05 -14.83 -7.03
C ARG A 106 15.11 -14.51 -8.07
N LYS A 107 15.52 -13.25 -8.14
CA LYS A 107 16.68 -12.81 -8.91
C LYS A 107 17.83 -12.58 -7.93
N HIS A 108 18.86 -13.41 -8.01
CA HIS A 108 20.13 -13.07 -7.37
C HIS A 108 20.65 -11.81 -8.05
N VAL A 109 20.78 -10.72 -7.28
CA VAL A 109 21.42 -9.50 -7.77
C VAL A 109 22.91 -9.81 -7.88
N ILE A 110 23.47 -9.63 -9.08
CA ILE A 110 24.93 -9.65 -9.33
C ILE A 110 25.50 -8.33 -8.82
#